data_AF-A0A9E7VZZ4-F1
#
_entry.id   AF-A0A9E7VZZ4-F1
#
_cell.length_a   1.000
_cell.length_b   1.000
_cell.length_c   1.000
_cell.angle_alpha   90.00
_cell.angle_beta   90.00
_cell.angle_gamma   90.00
#
_symmetry.space_group_name_H-M   'P 1'
#
loop_
_entity.id
_entity.type
_entity.pdbx_description
1 polymer ?
#
loop_
_entity_poly.entity_id
_entity_poly.type
_entity_poly.pdbx_seq_one_letter_code
_entity_poly.pdbx_strand_id
1 'polypeptide(L)'
;MTDVSANDETTPRFSELGLHPLVLKAVEAQGYEIPTPIQAETIPTLLSGRDVIGLAQTGTGKTAAFALPALSDLAEAGRADDGPFALVLTPTRELAIQVAEAFTSYATELSDFSVLPIYGGQAYGPQLAGLRRGAQVVVGTPGRVIDHLKKGSLKLGSLKHLILDEADEMLKMGFAEDIEEIFSQVGPDRQVALFSATMPSSIHRITGKYLDDPKEVRIAAKSQTGANIRQRYFMVQHSHKLDALTRILEVEEYEGIIMFVRTKQATEELAEKLRARGFKTAAINGDIPQQARERTIDMLREGKIDILVATDVAARGLDVERITLVVNYDIPHDTESYVHRIGRTGRAGRSGEAILFVTPREQRMLGSIERATKQKVEPLTLPSVEELTNTRVEKFTKRIDDVLAQTELSELTDVIEAYSLSRDVPASNIAAALASLVLESNTLKAEPMPEPARRQGRDRDRDGGRDGGRPGRGGRARDENMTTYRLALGRNERLQPGAVVGAIANEGGITSKQIGHIDIRSNHTLVDLPKDLDPSVLRKLSHTEIQGRPIDIRPDSGRPGRPFKKRNFDKQPGDGRNFRNDRRGGKKFGGRGDRSRDHY
;
A
#
# COMPACT_ATOMS: atom_id res chain seq x y z
N MET A 1 -34.60 -13.12 -2.17
CA MET A 1 -33.60 -13.27 -3.25
C MET A 1 -34.19 -12.60 -4.48
N THR A 2 -33.78 -11.38 -4.75
CA THR A 2 -34.13 -10.63 -5.97
C THR A 2 -32.81 -10.18 -6.58
N ASP A 3 -32.40 -10.93 -7.59
CA ASP A 3 -31.24 -10.61 -8.42
C ASP A 3 -31.72 -9.58 -9.45
N VAL A 4 -31.24 -8.34 -9.37
CA VAL A 4 -31.73 -7.23 -10.19
C VAL A 4 -30.99 -7.25 -11.54
N SER A 5 -31.59 -7.89 -12.53
CA SER A 5 -31.34 -7.59 -13.94
C SER A 5 -31.97 -6.25 -14.30
N ALA A 6 -31.19 -5.36 -14.91
CA ALA A 6 -31.59 -4.02 -15.32
C ALA A 6 -32.81 -4.06 -16.27
N ASN A 7 -34.00 -3.85 -15.70
CA ASN A 7 -35.16 -3.39 -16.45
C ASN A 7 -35.16 -1.86 -16.40
N ASP A 8 -35.50 -1.27 -17.54
CA ASP A 8 -35.61 0.15 -17.85
C ASP A 8 -36.84 0.78 -17.15
N GLU A 9 -36.92 0.63 -15.82
CA GLU A 9 -37.89 1.35 -14.98
C GLU A 9 -37.35 2.76 -14.71
N THR A 10 -38.20 3.76 -14.93
CA THR A 10 -37.96 5.19 -14.68
C THR A 10 -37.18 5.40 -13.38
N THR A 11 -35.90 5.77 -13.50
CA THR A 11 -35.07 6.03 -12.33
C THR A 11 -35.71 7.18 -11.55
N PRO A 12 -36.07 6.98 -10.27
CA PRO A 12 -36.79 7.99 -9.50
C PRO A 12 -35.93 9.25 -9.36
N ARG A 13 -36.52 10.44 -9.38
CA ARG A 13 -35.80 11.68 -9.07
C ARG A 13 -35.67 11.88 -7.55
N PHE A 14 -34.73 12.71 -7.10
CA PHE A 14 -34.61 13.05 -5.68
C PHE A 14 -35.91 13.62 -5.08
N SER A 15 -36.66 14.39 -5.86
CA SER A 15 -37.95 14.94 -5.48
C SER A 15 -39.03 13.89 -5.21
N GLU A 16 -38.85 12.66 -5.70
CA GLU A 16 -39.79 11.55 -5.56
C GLU A 16 -39.44 10.63 -4.38
N LEU A 17 -38.32 10.88 -3.69
CA LEU A 17 -37.84 10.04 -2.58
C LEU A 17 -38.45 10.40 -1.21
N GLY A 18 -39.29 11.43 -1.12
CA GLY A 18 -39.96 11.83 0.11
C GLY A 18 -39.10 12.61 1.10
N LEU A 19 -38.03 13.27 0.64
CA LEU A 19 -37.20 14.13 1.49
C LEU A 19 -37.96 15.37 1.99
N HIS A 20 -37.58 15.87 3.17
CA HIS A 20 -38.17 17.11 3.69
C HIS A 20 -37.91 18.29 2.73
N PRO A 21 -38.87 19.22 2.50
CA PRO A 21 -38.73 20.27 1.50
C PRO A 21 -37.47 21.15 1.62
N LEU A 22 -37.03 21.44 2.86
CA LEU A 22 -35.80 22.20 3.11
C LEU A 22 -34.54 21.44 2.65
N VAL A 23 -34.48 20.13 2.93
CA VAL A 23 -33.35 19.28 2.54
C VAL A 23 -33.35 19.08 1.02
N LEU A 24 -34.52 18.84 0.42
CA LEU A 24 -34.66 18.71 -1.03
C LEU A 24 -34.15 19.96 -1.77
N LYS A 25 -34.52 21.15 -1.30
CA LYS A 25 -34.05 22.42 -1.87
C LYS A 25 -32.53 22.56 -1.83
N ALA A 26 -31.89 22.17 -0.73
CA ALA A 26 -30.43 22.19 -0.62
C ALA A 26 -29.75 21.19 -1.57
N VAL A 27 -30.34 20.01 -1.73
CA VAL A 27 -29.89 18.95 -2.65
C VAL A 27 -29.98 19.40 -4.11
N GLU A 28 -31.11 20.00 -4.52
CA GLU A 28 -31.30 20.55 -5.86
C GLU A 28 -30.33 21.70 -6.16
N ALA A 29 -30.08 22.58 -5.18
CA ALA A 29 -29.11 23.68 -5.34
C ALA A 29 -27.67 23.19 -5.56
N GLN A 30 -27.33 21.99 -5.09
CA GLN A 30 -26.04 21.34 -5.35
C GLN A 30 -26.00 20.57 -6.68
N GLY A 31 -27.09 20.57 -7.46
CA GLY A 31 -27.16 19.90 -8.77
C GLY A 31 -27.45 18.39 -8.70
N TYR A 32 -28.01 17.89 -7.59
CA TYR A 32 -28.41 16.50 -7.47
C TYR A 32 -29.78 16.30 -8.14
N GLU A 33 -29.80 15.68 -9.31
CA GLU A 33 -31.05 15.39 -10.03
C GLU A 33 -31.51 13.94 -9.86
N ILE A 34 -30.59 13.00 -10.09
CA ILE A 34 -30.88 11.57 -10.14
C ILE A 34 -30.11 10.87 -9.01
N PRO A 35 -30.79 10.17 -8.08
CA PRO A 35 -30.17 9.39 -7.04
C PRO A 35 -29.42 8.20 -7.64
N THR A 36 -28.26 7.91 -7.06
CA THR A 36 -27.54 6.65 -7.30
C THR A 36 -28.36 5.45 -6.81
N PRO A 37 -28.08 4.21 -7.28
CA PRO A 37 -28.82 3.03 -6.85
C PRO A 37 -28.86 2.82 -5.34
N ILE A 38 -27.75 3.09 -4.63
CA ILE A 38 -27.73 2.99 -3.17
C ILE A 38 -28.68 4.03 -2.53
N GLN A 39 -28.68 5.26 -3.02
CA GLN A 39 -29.54 6.33 -2.52
C GLN A 39 -31.02 6.02 -2.76
N ALA A 40 -31.38 5.58 -3.98
CA ALA A 40 -32.75 5.26 -4.35
C ALA A 40 -33.35 4.15 -3.48
N GLU A 41 -32.55 3.15 -3.09
CA GLU A 41 -33.03 2.04 -2.27
C GLU A 41 -32.99 2.31 -0.75
N THR A 42 -31.97 3.03 -0.26
CA THR A 42 -31.82 3.25 1.18
C THR A 42 -32.60 4.45 1.70
N ILE A 43 -32.71 5.55 0.95
CA ILE A 43 -33.35 6.79 1.43
C ILE A 43 -34.80 6.54 1.84
N PRO A 44 -35.68 5.95 1.00
CA PRO A 44 -37.07 5.71 1.40
C PRO A 44 -37.20 4.75 2.58
N THR A 45 -36.28 3.79 2.69
CA THR A 45 -36.26 2.82 3.81
C THR A 45 -35.87 3.50 5.12
N LEU A 46 -34.89 4.40 5.08
CA LEU A 46 -34.47 5.15 6.26
C LEU A 46 -35.56 6.15 6.68
N LEU A 47 -36.22 6.83 5.74
CA LEU A 47 -37.35 7.72 6.03
C LEU A 47 -38.55 6.98 6.66
N SER A 48 -38.72 5.68 6.38
CA SER A 48 -39.77 4.88 7.03
C SER A 48 -39.40 4.40 8.44
N GLY A 49 -38.25 4.82 9.00
CA GLY A 49 -37.79 4.49 10.34
C GLY A 49 -37.18 3.09 10.51
N ARG A 50 -36.91 2.36 9.42
CA ARG A 50 -36.33 0.99 9.49
C ARG A 50 -34.81 1.02 9.48
N ASP A 51 -34.15 0.13 10.21
CA ASP A 51 -32.70 -0.05 10.14
C ASP A 51 -32.25 -0.51 8.75
N VAL A 52 -31.03 -0.12 8.35
CA VAL A 52 -30.48 -0.43 7.02
C VAL A 52 -29.06 -0.95 7.11
N ILE A 53 -28.78 -1.99 6.31
CA ILE A 53 -27.41 -2.43 5.98
C ILE A 53 -27.17 -2.13 4.50
N GLY A 54 -26.42 -1.06 4.22
CA GLY A 54 -26.04 -0.64 2.87
C GLY A 54 -24.68 -1.22 2.46
N LEU A 55 -24.70 -2.18 1.53
CA LEU A 55 -23.49 -2.81 1.00
C LEU A 55 -23.15 -2.21 -0.37
N ALA A 56 -22.20 -1.27 -0.36
CA ALA A 56 -21.73 -0.59 -1.56
C ALA A 56 -20.29 -0.06 -1.41
N GLN A 57 -19.59 0.06 -2.53
CA GLN A 57 -18.20 0.55 -2.59
C GLN A 57 -18.12 2.06 -2.28
N THR A 58 -16.92 2.56 -2.03
CA THR A 58 -16.65 4.00 -1.89
C THR A 58 -17.02 4.75 -3.16
N GLY A 59 -17.50 5.99 -3.04
CA GLY A 59 -17.84 6.82 -4.19
C GLY A 59 -19.19 6.51 -4.84
N THR A 60 -19.99 5.58 -4.29
CA THR A 60 -21.35 5.30 -4.79
C THR A 60 -22.42 6.24 -4.22
N GLY A 61 -22.03 7.31 -3.52
CA GLY A 61 -22.98 8.26 -2.92
C GLY A 61 -23.55 7.86 -1.57
N LYS A 62 -22.90 6.96 -0.83
CA LYS A 62 -23.32 6.48 0.51
C LYS A 62 -23.56 7.59 1.51
N THR A 63 -22.72 8.64 1.50
CA THR A 63 -22.84 9.77 2.44
C THR A 63 -24.18 10.47 2.34
N ALA A 64 -24.62 10.84 1.14
CA ALA A 64 -25.97 11.40 0.94
C ALA A 64 -27.07 10.37 1.28
N ALA A 65 -26.81 9.08 1.01
CA ALA A 65 -27.78 8.01 1.25
C ALA A 65 -28.22 7.88 2.71
N PHE A 66 -27.34 8.24 3.67
CA PHE A 66 -27.69 8.31 5.10
C PHE A 66 -27.88 9.73 5.64
N ALA A 67 -27.19 10.73 5.08
CA ALA A 67 -27.26 12.09 5.62
C ALA A 67 -28.61 12.75 5.32
N LEU A 68 -29.14 12.57 4.11
CA LEU A 68 -30.41 13.19 3.69
C LEU A 68 -31.63 12.73 4.51
N PRO A 69 -31.83 11.42 4.78
CA PRO A 69 -32.93 10.99 5.64
C PRO A 69 -32.76 11.46 7.10
N ALA A 70 -31.54 11.40 7.66
CA ALA A 70 -31.28 11.88 9.02
C ALA A 70 -31.55 13.40 9.16
N LEU A 71 -31.18 14.20 8.15
CA LEU A 71 -31.49 15.64 8.12
C LEU A 71 -32.98 15.92 7.91
N SER A 72 -33.68 15.08 7.13
CA SER A 72 -35.11 15.23 6.92
C SER A 72 -35.89 14.98 8.21
N ASP A 73 -35.52 13.94 8.96
CA ASP A 73 -36.09 13.66 10.28
C ASP A 73 -35.77 14.75 11.30
N LEU A 74 -34.53 15.27 11.30
CA LEU A 74 -34.16 16.43 12.12
C LEU A 74 -35.00 17.68 11.78
N ALA A 75 -35.28 17.91 10.50
CA ALA A 75 -36.09 19.05 10.07
C ALA A 75 -37.54 18.97 10.55
N GLU A 76 -38.08 17.75 10.68
CA GLU A 76 -39.43 17.48 11.17
C GLU A 76 -39.52 17.48 12.70
N ALA A 77 -38.58 16.79 13.37
CA ALA A 77 -38.54 16.67 14.82
C ALA A 77 -38.11 17.96 15.53
N GLY A 78 -37.30 18.78 14.86
CA GLY A 78 -36.66 19.94 15.45
C GLY A 78 -35.42 19.59 16.29
N ARG A 79 -34.86 20.62 16.92
CA ARG A 79 -33.59 20.53 17.65
C ARG A 79 -33.65 19.55 18.82
N ALA A 80 -32.61 18.73 18.97
CA ALA A 80 -32.42 17.84 20.12
C ALA A 80 -32.03 18.61 21.40
N ASP A 81 -32.63 18.22 22.52
CA ASP A 81 -32.47 18.90 23.82
C ASP A 81 -31.32 18.37 24.70
N ASP A 82 -30.96 17.07 24.60
CA ASP A 82 -29.88 16.45 25.39
C ASP A 82 -28.92 15.63 24.53
N GLY A 83 -28.03 16.33 23.83
CA GLY A 83 -27.00 15.75 22.96
C GLY A 83 -27.33 15.91 21.47
N PRO A 84 -26.59 15.23 20.58
CA PRO A 84 -26.84 15.27 19.16
C PRO A 84 -28.06 14.41 18.79
N PHE A 85 -28.74 14.81 17.73
CA PHE A 85 -29.81 14.05 17.07
C PHE A 85 -29.24 12.86 16.28
N ALA A 86 -28.07 13.04 15.66
CA ALA A 86 -27.37 12.00 14.91
C ALA A 86 -25.90 11.87 15.28
N LEU A 87 -25.41 10.62 15.33
CA LEU A 87 -24.01 10.27 15.54
C LEU A 87 -23.54 9.40 14.37
N VAL A 88 -22.52 9.86 13.67
CA VAL A 88 -21.90 9.14 12.55
C VAL A 88 -20.50 8.70 12.95
N LEU A 89 -20.28 7.39 12.96
CA LEU A 89 -18.99 6.80 13.22
C LEU A 89 -18.25 6.55 11.90
N THR A 90 -17.01 7.03 11.82
CA THR A 90 -16.15 6.87 10.65
C THR A 90 -14.76 6.33 11.06
N PRO A 91 -14.05 5.57 10.20
CA PRO A 91 -12.75 4.99 10.54
C PRO A 91 -11.63 6.01 10.65
N THR A 92 -11.75 7.15 9.96
CA THR A 92 -10.66 8.11 9.83
C THR A 92 -11.13 9.53 10.07
N ARG A 93 -10.21 10.36 10.54
CA ARG A 93 -10.43 11.79 10.72
C ARG A 93 -10.82 12.45 9.40
N GLU A 94 -10.13 12.11 8.32
CA GLU A 94 -10.35 12.70 7.01
C GLU A 94 -11.79 12.42 6.54
N LEU A 95 -12.27 11.18 6.71
CA LEU A 95 -13.67 10.87 6.41
C LEU A 95 -14.65 11.58 7.36
N ALA A 96 -14.31 11.73 8.65
CA ALA A 96 -15.15 12.48 9.58
C ALA A 96 -15.34 13.94 9.15
N ILE A 97 -14.28 14.58 8.65
CA ILE A 97 -14.35 15.96 8.12
C ILE A 97 -15.21 16.00 6.85
N GLN A 98 -14.96 15.09 5.89
CA GLN A 98 -15.73 15.03 4.64
C GLN A 98 -17.22 14.81 4.88
N VAL A 99 -17.57 13.89 5.77
CA VAL A 99 -18.97 13.63 6.12
C VAL A 99 -19.57 14.85 6.83
N ALA A 100 -18.85 15.52 7.74
CA ALA A 100 -19.33 16.75 8.37
C ALA A 100 -19.54 17.89 7.35
N GLU A 101 -18.66 18.04 6.37
CA GLU A 101 -18.83 19.00 5.27
C GLU A 101 -20.06 18.67 4.42
N ALA A 102 -20.30 17.39 4.12
CA ALA A 102 -21.49 16.95 3.41
C ALA A 102 -22.78 17.24 4.19
N PHE A 103 -22.81 16.95 5.50
CA PHE A 103 -23.95 17.34 6.35
C PHE A 103 -24.19 18.85 6.33
N THR A 104 -23.11 19.65 6.42
CA THR A 104 -23.21 21.12 6.33
C THR A 104 -23.82 21.56 5.00
N SER A 105 -23.37 20.95 3.89
CA SER A 105 -23.84 21.33 2.56
C SER A 105 -25.31 20.96 2.35
N TYR A 106 -25.77 19.81 2.84
CA TYR A 106 -27.17 19.37 2.72
C TYR A 106 -28.13 20.08 3.69
N ALA A 107 -27.60 20.79 4.69
CA ALA A 107 -28.37 21.47 5.71
C ALA A 107 -28.44 23.00 5.53
N THR A 108 -28.07 23.55 4.37
CA THR A 108 -28.01 25.01 4.13
C THR A 108 -29.33 25.74 4.34
N GLU A 109 -30.45 25.01 4.20
CA GLU A 109 -31.82 25.54 4.35
C GLU A 109 -32.40 25.27 5.75
N LEU A 110 -31.67 24.56 6.63
CA LEU A 110 -32.09 24.32 8.01
C LEU A 110 -31.61 25.46 8.93
N SER A 111 -32.54 26.07 9.66
CA SER A 111 -32.21 27.06 10.67
C SER A 111 -31.59 26.39 11.90
N ASP A 112 -30.59 27.05 12.50
CA ASP A 112 -29.92 26.60 13.73
C ASP A 112 -29.32 25.17 13.66
N PHE A 113 -28.89 24.75 12.46
CA PHE A 113 -28.18 23.50 12.27
C PHE A 113 -26.70 23.61 12.67
N SER A 114 -26.16 22.58 13.30
CA SER A 114 -24.73 22.47 13.56
C SER A 114 -24.25 21.04 13.51
N VAL A 115 -23.10 20.84 12.86
CA VAL A 115 -22.37 19.58 12.81
C VAL A 115 -21.00 19.75 13.45
N LEU A 116 -20.55 18.75 14.19
CA LEU A 116 -19.27 18.76 14.87
C LEU A 116 -18.47 17.49 14.54
N PRO A 117 -17.33 17.63 13.83
CA PRO A 117 -16.41 16.52 13.69
C PRO A 117 -15.58 16.30 14.97
N ILE A 118 -15.47 15.06 15.43
CA ILE A 118 -14.78 14.65 16.66
C ILE A 118 -13.79 13.53 16.36
N TYR A 119 -12.50 13.79 16.53
CA TYR A 119 -11.46 12.80 16.23
C TYR A 119 -10.18 12.97 17.06
N GLY A 120 -9.34 11.94 17.03
CA GLY A 120 -8.00 11.94 17.64
C GLY A 120 -7.04 12.96 17.00
N GLY A 121 -5.99 13.34 17.74
CA GLY A 121 -4.93 14.23 17.24
C GLY A 121 -5.26 15.73 17.22
N GLN A 122 -6.51 16.13 17.46
CA GLN A 122 -6.89 17.51 17.76
C GLN A 122 -7.05 17.71 19.27
N ALA A 123 -6.78 18.93 19.75
CA ALA A 123 -7.00 19.32 21.13
C ALA A 123 -8.50 19.22 21.51
N TYR A 124 -8.78 18.90 22.78
CA TYR A 124 -10.15 18.77 23.27
C TYR A 124 -10.93 20.08 23.25
N GLY A 125 -10.28 21.23 23.44
CA GLY A 125 -10.94 22.54 23.61
C GLY A 125 -11.98 22.86 22.54
N PRO A 126 -11.62 22.85 21.24
CA PRO A 126 -12.57 23.06 20.14
C PRO A 126 -13.74 22.07 20.13
N GLN A 127 -13.48 20.78 20.40
CA GLN A 127 -14.51 19.73 20.43
C GLN A 127 -15.48 19.95 21.62
N LEU A 128 -14.96 20.27 22.80
CA LEU A 128 -15.75 20.63 23.98
C LEU A 128 -16.60 21.88 23.75
N ALA A 129 -16.05 22.89 23.07
CA ALA A 129 -16.79 24.10 22.73
C ALA A 129 -17.93 23.81 21.75
N GLY A 130 -17.70 22.97 20.74
CA GLY A 130 -18.73 22.52 19.81
C GLY A 130 -19.85 21.75 20.49
N LEU A 131 -19.51 20.80 21.37
CA LEU A 131 -20.49 20.02 22.14
C LEU A 131 -21.34 20.92 23.05
N ARG A 132 -20.72 21.90 23.72
CA ARG A 132 -21.43 22.88 24.57
C ARG A 132 -22.38 23.79 23.79
N ARG A 133 -22.11 24.05 22.50
CA ARG A 133 -23.05 24.76 21.62
C ARG A 133 -24.25 23.90 21.19
N GLY A 134 -24.28 22.61 21.53
CA GLY A 134 -25.36 21.69 21.21
C GLY A 134 -25.34 21.23 19.76
N ALA A 135 -24.19 20.73 19.29
CA ALA A 135 -24.08 20.13 17.97
C ALA A 135 -25.21 19.12 17.71
N GLN A 136 -25.96 19.29 16.62
CA GLN A 136 -27.10 18.43 16.26
C GLN A 136 -26.65 17.14 15.58
N VAL A 137 -25.54 17.21 14.84
CA VAL A 137 -24.88 16.05 14.25
C VAL A 137 -23.45 15.98 14.78
N VAL A 138 -23.04 14.82 15.28
CA VAL A 138 -21.64 14.54 15.60
C VAL A 138 -21.12 13.51 14.63
N VAL A 139 -19.98 13.79 14.00
CA VAL A 139 -19.29 12.85 13.10
C VAL A 139 -17.93 12.55 13.71
N GLY A 140 -17.58 11.29 13.98
CA GLY A 140 -16.33 11.04 14.66
C GLY A 140 -15.75 9.65 14.61
N THR A 141 -14.47 9.57 14.96
CA THR A 141 -13.74 8.31 15.08
C THR A 141 -14.08 7.62 16.41
N PRO A 142 -14.33 6.29 16.44
CA PRO A 142 -14.81 5.59 17.63
C PRO A 142 -14.07 5.90 18.93
N GLY A 143 -12.74 5.79 18.94
CA GLY A 143 -11.94 6.04 20.14
C GLY A 143 -12.13 7.44 20.74
N ARG A 144 -12.19 8.50 19.91
CA ARG A 144 -12.41 9.87 20.41
C ARG A 144 -13.86 10.08 20.87
N VAL A 145 -14.83 9.47 20.20
CA VAL A 145 -16.24 9.52 20.63
C VAL A 145 -16.37 8.93 22.04
N ILE A 146 -15.76 7.77 22.29
CA ILE A 146 -15.75 7.12 23.60
C ILE A 146 -15.07 7.99 24.66
N ASP A 147 -13.95 8.63 24.34
CA ASP A 147 -13.32 9.56 25.28
C ASP A 147 -14.30 10.63 25.75
N HIS A 148 -15.09 11.19 24.83
CA HIS A 148 -16.06 12.23 25.14
C HIS A 148 -17.25 11.70 25.95
N LEU A 149 -17.71 10.47 25.66
CA LEU A 149 -18.75 9.77 26.42
C LEU A 149 -18.29 9.47 27.85
N LYS A 150 -17.11 8.87 28.02
CA LYS A 150 -16.51 8.56 29.33
C LYS A 150 -16.31 9.80 30.20
N LYS A 151 -16.01 10.94 29.57
CA LYS A 151 -15.86 12.24 30.26
C LYS A 151 -17.20 12.95 30.52
N GLY A 152 -18.33 12.41 30.07
CA GLY A 152 -19.66 13.04 30.18
C GLY A 152 -19.83 14.32 29.36
N SER A 153 -18.88 14.61 28.46
CA SER A 153 -18.90 15.81 27.62
C SER A 153 -19.75 15.64 26.36
N LEU A 154 -19.91 14.39 25.91
CA LEU A 154 -20.91 14.00 24.92
C LEU A 154 -21.98 13.18 25.66
N LYS A 155 -23.23 13.50 25.40
CA LYS A 155 -24.40 12.76 25.87
C LYS A 155 -25.19 12.28 24.66
N LEU A 156 -25.84 11.14 24.76
CA LEU A 156 -26.59 10.51 23.67
C LEU A 156 -28.07 10.31 24.03
N GLY A 157 -28.61 11.12 24.96
CA GLY A 157 -29.97 10.96 25.46
C GLY A 157 -31.04 11.19 24.39
N SER A 158 -30.82 12.17 23.51
CA SER A 158 -31.71 12.49 22.38
C SER A 158 -31.28 11.87 21.05
N LEU A 159 -30.37 10.88 21.06
CA LEU A 159 -29.85 10.31 19.82
C LEU A 159 -30.93 9.48 19.10
N LYS A 160 -31.31 9.91 17.90
CA LYS A 160 -32.26 9.20 17.02
C LYS A 160 -31.59 8.40 15.93
N HIS A 161 -30.44 8.85 15.44
CA HIS A 161 -29.71 8.18 14.35
C HIS A 161 -28.30 7.78 14.79
N LEU A 162 -27.98 6.49 14.69
CA LEU A 162 -26.62 5.98 14.82
C LEU A 162 -26.16 5.38 13.49
N ILE A 163 -25.18 6.02 12.87
CA ILE A 163 -24.71 5.67 11.52
C ILE A 163 -23.27 5.17 11.60
N LEU A 164 -22.97 4.05 10.95
CA LEU A 164 -21.62 3.51 10.81
C LEU A 164 -21.22 3.57 9.34
N ASP A 165 -20.27 4.42 8.98
CA ASP A 165 -19.73 4.51 7.62
C ASP A 165 -18.36 3.82 7.53
N GLU A 166 -18.14 3.09 6.44
CA GLU A 166 -16.96 2.21 6.25
C GLU A 166 -16.72 1.27 7.45
N ALA A 167 -17.78 0.58 7.88
CA ALA A 167 -17.77 -0.23 9.10
C ALA A 167 -16.71 -1.36 9.06
N ASP A 168 -16.49 -1.98 7.91
CA ASP A 168 -15.43 -2.98 7.72
C ASP A 168 -14.03 -2.41 7.95
N GLU A 169 -13.74 -1.20 7.47
CA GLU A 169 -12.47 -0.51 7.73
C GLU A 169 -12.28 -0.20 9.21
N MET A 170 -13.34 0.22 9.93
CA MET A 170 -13.27 0.44 11.38
C MET A 170 -12.84 -0.84 12.13
N LEU A 171 -13.37 -1.99 11.73
CA LEU A 171 -12.99 -3.26 12.34
C LEU A 171 -11.56 -3.68 11.98
N LYS A 172 -11.12 -3.46 10.75
CA LYS A 172 -9.71 -3.72 10.35
C LYS A 172 -8.73 -2.87 11.15
N MET A 173 -9.15 -1.67 11.59
CA MET A 173 -8.37 -0.77 12.44
C MET A 173 -8.42 -1.13 13.93
N GLY A 174 -9.20 -2.15 14.31
CA GLY A 174 -9.29 -2.62 15.69
C GLY A 174 -10.35 -1.91 16.54
N PHE A 175 -11.24 -1.10 15.96
CA PHE A 175 -12.27 -0.36 16.69
C PHE A 175 -13.50 -1.20 17.08
N ALA A 176 -13.40 -2.53 17.06
CA ALA A 176 -14.55 -3.41 17.33
C ALA A 176 -15.10 -3.20 18.75
N GLU A 177 -14.22 -3.23 19.76
CA GLU A 177 -14.59 -3.03 21.16
C GLU A 177 -15.13 -1.62 21.40
N ASP A 178 -14.51 -0.63 20.77
CA ASP A 178 -14.94 0.76 20.82
C ASP A 178 -16.39 0.92 20.31
N ILE A 179 -16.70 0.34 19.15
CA ILE A 179 -18.05 0.38 18.58
C ILE A 179 -19.05 -0.31 19.51
N GLU A 180 -18.71 -1.49 20.05
CA GLU A 180 -19.58 -2.21 20.98
C GLU A 180 -19.85 -1.40 22.28
N GLU A 181 -18.85 -0.66 22.77
CA GLU A 181 -19.00 0.24 23.91
C GLU A 181 -19.93 1.42 23.58
N ILE A 182 -19.79 2.05 22.41
CA ILE A 182 -20.68 3.14 21.99
C ILE A 182 -22.12 2.65 21.93
N PHE A 183 -22.39 1.50 21.31
CA PHE A 183 -23.75 0.93 21.26
C PHE A 183 -24.35 0.70 22.66
N SER A 184 -23.53 0.35 23.66
CA SER A 184 -24.01 0.14 25.03
C SER A 184 -24.47 1.42 25.73
N GLN A 185 -24.03 2.59 25.24
CA GLN A 185 -24.38 3.90 25.78
C GLN A 185 -25.58 4.54 25.08
N VAL A 186 -26.10 3.93 23.99
CA VAL A 186 -27.25 4.47 23.25
C VAL A 186 -28.54 3.77 23.68
N GLY A 187 -29.59 4.57 23.90
CA GLY A 187 -30.93 4.07 24.20
C GLY A 187 -31.53 3.19 23.09
N PRO A 188 -32.60 2.42 23.39
CA PRO A 188 -33.22 1.50 22.44
C PRO A 188 -34.05 2.21 21.35
N ASP A 189 -34.51 3.43 21.60
CA ASP A 189 -35.31 4.23 20.66
C ASP A 189 -34.39 5.00 19.69
N ARG A 190 -33.75 4.26 18.79
CA ARG A 190 -32.83 4.76 17.76
C ARG A 190 -33.00 3.97 16.46
N GLN A 191 -32.74 4.63 15.35
CA GLN A 191 -32.53 3.99 14.05
C GLN A 191 -31.02 3.80 13.81
N VAL A 192 -30.65 2.64 13.28
CA VAL A 192 -29.25 2.30 12.94
C VAL A 192 -29.10 2.12 11.44
N ALA A 193 -28.11 2.81 10.87
CA ALA A 193 -27.74 2.64 9.47
C ALA A 193 -26.26 2.23 9.36
N LEU A 194 -25.98 1.04 8.84
CA LEU A 194 -24.63 0.53 8.66
C LEU A 194 -24.27 0.48 7.18
N PHE A 195 -23.19 1.15 6.80
CA PHE A 195 -22.65 1.17 5.46
C PHE A 195 -21.26 0.53 5.42
N SER A 196 -21.08 -0.44 4.51
CA SER A 196 -19.85 -1.21 4.41
C SER A 196 -19.61 -1.65 2.96
N ALA A 197 -18.34 -1.82 2.56
CA ALA A 197 -18.03 -2.39 1.25
C ALA A 197 -18.13 -3.92 1.28
N THR A 198 -17.77 -4.52 2.41
CA THR A 198 -17.71 -5.97 2.61
C THR A 198 -18.49 -6.41 3.85
N MET A 199 -18.81 -7.71 3.94
CA MET A 199 -19.53 -8.29 5.08
C MET A 199 -18.77 -9.43 5.76
N PRO A 200 -17.69 -9.13 6.50
CA PRO A 200 -16.99 -10.14 7.30
C PRO A 200 -17.85 -10.60 8.49
N SER A 201 -17.51 -11.75 9.06
CA SER A 201 -18.24 -12.36 10.20
C SER A 201 -18.33 -11.42 11.42
N SER A 202 -17.35 -10.54 11.59
CA SER A 202 -17.35 -9.55 12.66
C SER A 202 -18.42 -8.47 12.47
N ILE A 203 -18.69 -8.02 11.24
CA ILE A 203 -19.81 -7.09 10.99
C ILE A 203 -21.14 -7.84 11.15
N HIS A 204 -21.26 -9.07 10.64
CA HIS A 204 -22.47 -9.88 10.85
C HIS A 204 -22.84 -10.04 12.33
N ARG A 205 -21.83 -10.13 13.21
CA ARG A 205 -22.05 -10.17 14.67
C ARG A 205 -22.59 -8.85 15.22
N ILE A 206 -22.07 -7.72 14.75
CA ILE A 206 -22.54 -6.39 15.15
C ILE A 206 -23.96 -6.18 14.65
N THR A 207 -24.24 -6.47 13.37
CA THR A 207 -25.58 -6.28 12.80
C THR A 207 -26.61 -7.15 13.49
N GLY A 208 -26.32 -8.44 13.72
CA GLY A 208 -27.26 -9.35 14.39
C GLY A 208 -27.50 -9.06 15.87
N LYS A 209 -26.64 -8.27 16.53
CA LYS A 209 -26.76 -7.93 17.95
C LYS A 209 -27.44 -6.57 18.18
N TYR A 210 -27.22 -5.61 17.29
CA TYR A 210 -27.54 -4.19 17.56
C TYR A 210 -28.56 -3.56 16.62
N LEU A 211 -28.90 -4.21 15.50
CA LEU A 211 -29.91 -3.73 14.56
C LEU A 211 -31.21 -4.51 14.73
N ASP A 212 -32.33 -3.85 14.46
CA ASP A 212 -33.68 -4.44 14.51
C ASP A 212 -34.29 -4.59 13.10
N ASP A 213 -34.59 -5.84 12.73
CA ASP A 213 -35.09 -6.25 11.40
C ASP A 213 -34.52 -5.43 10.21
N PRO A 214 -33.19 -5.32 10.04
CA PRO A 214 -32.62 -4.37 9.10
C PRO A 214 -32.89 -4.76 7.64
N LYS A 215 -33.21 -3.79 6.80
CA LYS A 215 -33.26 -4.01 5.35
C LYS A 215 -31.83 -4.02 4.80
N GLU A 216 -31.45 -5.14 4.19
CA GLU A 216 -30.16 -5.27 3.52
C GLU A 216 -30.26 -4.84 2.06
N VAL A 217 -29.53 -3.79 1.69
CA VAL A 217 -29.45 -3.25 0.33
C VAL A 217 -28.06 -3.57 -0.22
N ARG A 218 -28.00 -4.38 -1.28
CA ARG A 218 -26.76 -4.77 -1.94
C ARG A 218 -26.67 -4.15 -3.32
N ILE A 219 -25.80 -3.17 -3.47
CA ILE A 219 -25.46 -2.65 -4.79
C ILE A 219 -24.29 -3.46 -5.33
N ALA A 220 -24.55 -4.23 -6.39
CA ALA A 220 -23.50 -4.94 -7.08
C ALA A 220 -22.42 -3.93 -7.50
N ALA A 221 -21.17 -4.21 -7.15
CA ALA A 221 -20.04 -3.45 -7.64
C ALA A 221 -20.05 -3.54 -9.17
N LYS A 222 -20.53 -2.49 -9.86
CA LYS A 222 -20.13 -2.25 -11.25
C LYS A 222 -18.60 -2.17 -11.16
N SER A 223 -17.89 -3.15 -11.70
CA SER A 223 -16.44 -3.28 -11.58
C SER A 223 -15.68 -2.23 -12.40
N GLN A 224 -16.16 -0.98 -12.39
CA GLN A 224 -15.71 0.13 -13.20
C GLN A 224 -15.10 1.26 -12.37
N THR A 225 -14.77 1.03 -11.09
CA THR A 225 -14.01 1.98 -10.25
C THR A 225 -12.57 2.23 -10.75
N GLY A 226 -12.20 1.66 -11.91
CA GLY A 226 -10.97 1.95 -12.63
C GLY A 226 -11.15 2.10 -14.13
N ALA A 227 -12.36 2.28 -14.66
CA ALA A 227 -12.57 2.42 -16.11
C ALA A 227 -11.79 3.61 -16.69
N ASN A 228 -11.65 4.68 -15.91
CA ASN A 228 -10.91 5.88 -16.29
C ASN A 228 -9.47 5.90 -15.76
N ILE A 229 -9.00 4.83 -15.11
CA ILE A 229 -7.63 4.74 -14.60
C ILE A 229 -6.82 3.80 -15.49
N ARG A 230 -5.86 4.35 -16.22
CA ARG A 230 -4.90 3.54 -16.96
C ARG A 230 -3.88 2.97 -15.98
N GLN A 231 -3.75 1.64 -15.97
CA GLN A 231 -2.93 0.92 -15.01
C GLN A 231 -1.73 0.30 -15.72
N ARG A 232 -0.53 0.63 -15.25
CA ARG A 232 0.74 0.14 -15.77
C ARG A 232 1.59 -0.49 -14.67
N TYR A 233 2.42 -1.47 -14.99
CA TYR A 233 3.37 -2.06 -14.05
C TYR A 233 4.79 -2.08 -14.60
N PHE A 234 5.77 -1.94 -13.72
CA PHE A 234 7.18 -2.04 -14.08
C PHE A 234 7.88 -3.09 -13.22
N MET A 235 8.52 -4.06 -13.87
CA MET A 235 9.31 -5.09 -13.21
C MET A 235 10.69 -4.54 -12.83
N VAL A 236 10.96 -4.43 -11.53
CA VAL A 236 12.17 -3.76 -11.05
C VAL A 236 12.71 -4.39 -9.77
N GLN A 237 14.03 -4.47 -9.64
CA GLN A 237 14.67 -4.87 -8.38
C GLN A 237 14.60 -3.71 -7.39
N HIS A 238 14.53 -4.01 -6.10
CA HIS A 238 14.40 -2.98 -5.06
C HIS A 238 15.50 -1.90 -5.15
N SER A 239 16.74 -2.30 -5.45
CA SER A 239 17.89 -1.40 -5.61
C SER A 239 17.74 -0.38 -6.75
N HIS A 240 16.96 -0.70 -7.79
CA HIS A 240 16.83 0.14 -8.99
C HIS A 240 15.49 0.89 -9.06
N LYS A 241 14.62 0.75 -8.04
CA LYS A 241 13.31 1.41 -8.02
C LYS A 241 13.44 2.93 -8.10
N LEU A 242 14.38 3.51 -7.37
CA LEU A 242 14.56 4.97 -7.35
C LEU A 242 14.99 5.52 -8.72
N ASP A 243 15.94 4.88 -9.38
CA ASP A 243 16.43 5.32 -10.68
C ASP A 243 15.38 5.12 -11.78
N ALA A 244 14.60 4.03 -11.71
CA ALA A 244 13.47 3.80 -12.58
C ALA A 244 12.39 4.88 -12.38
N LEU A 245 12.07 5.20 -11.13
CA LEU A 245 11.09 6.23 -10.78
C LEU A 245 11.49 7.58 -11.36
N THR A 246 12.72 8.03 -11.15
CA THR A 246 13.14 9.37 -11.59
C THR A 246 13.08 9.52 -13.11
N ARG A 247 13.39 8.47 -13.87
CA ARG A 247 13.23 8.47 -15.35
C ARG A 247 11.79 8.59 -15.79
N ILE A 248 10.89 7.87 -15.13
CA ILE A 248 9.46 7.93 -15.40
C ILE A 248 8.98 9.38 -15.14
N LEU A 249 9.36 9.97 -14.02
CA LEU A 249 8.97 11.34 -13.65
C LEU A 249 9.56 12.43 -14.55
N GLU A 250 10.61 12.15 -15.32
CA GLU A 250 11.18 13.11 -16.26
C GLU A 250 10.37 13.20 -17.56
N VAL A 251 9.73 12.11 -17.98
CA VAL A 251 9.01 12.01 -19.26
C VAL A 251 7.50 12.11 -19.08
N GLU A 252 6.95 11.51 -18.02
CA GLU A 252 5.52 11.56 -17.76
C GLU A 252 5.07 12.98 -17.39
N GLU A 253 3.93 13.39 -17.94
CA GLU A 253 3.25 14.61 -17.52
C GLU A 253 2.35 14.33 -16.31
N TYR A 254 2.43 15.19 -15.30
CA TYR A 254 1.61 15.09 -14.10
C TYR A 254 1.36 16.47 -13.50
N GLU A 255 0.22 16.62 -12.84
CA GLU A 255 -0.06 17.80 -12.01
C GLU A 255 0.31 17.51 -10.55
N GLY A 256 -0.06 16.33 -10.05
CA GLY A 256 0.21 15.90 -8.69
C GLY A 256 0.34 14.39 -8.60
N ILE A 257 1.24 13.93 -7.73
CA ILE A 257 1.57 12.53 -7.54
C ILE A 257 1.37 12.13 -6.08
N ILE A 258 0.74 10.98 -5.87
CA ILE A 258 0.83 10.27 -4.60
C ILE A 258 1.60 8.96 -4.78
N MET A 259 2.65 8.78 -3.98
CA MET A 259 3.51 7.61 -4.00
C MET A 259 3.32 6.77 -2.75
N PHE A 260 2.94 5.51 -2.89
CA PHE A 260 2.72 4.60 -1.77
C PHE A 260 3.94 3.74 -1.49
N VAL A 261 4.43 3.81 -0.25
CA VAL A 261 5.50 2.98 0.31
C VAL A 261 5.01 2.21 1.52
N ARG A 262 5.74 1.16 1.91
CA ARG A 262 5.30 0.24 2.97
C ARG A 262 5.46 0.77 4.39
N THR A 263 6.54 1.48 4.68
CA THR A 263 6.92 1.85 6.06
C THR A 263 7.01 3.36 6.24
N LYS A 264 6.85 3.83 7.48
CA LYS A 264 6.99 5.26 7.81
C LYS A 264 8.39 5.77 7.48
N GLN A 265 9.43 5.03 7.87
CA GLN A 265 10.82 5.36 7.52
C GLN A 265 11.04 5.48 6.01
N ALA A 266 10.46 4.58 5.21
CA ALA A 266 10.57 4.64 3.75
C ALA A 266 9.92 5.90 3.16
N THR A 267 8.89 6.48 3.82
CA THR A 267 8.29 7.74 3.33
C THR A 267 9.30 8.89 3.37
N GLU A 268 10.02 9.00 4.48
CA GLU A 268 11.00 10.06 4.69
C GLU A 268 12.24 9.86 3.82
N GLU A 269 12.79 8.63 3.80
CA GLU A 269 13.96 8.33 2.97
C GLU A 269 13.71 8.55 1.48
N LEU A 270 12.54 8.15 0.97
CA LEU A 270 12.21 8.35 -0.44
C LEU A 270 11.97 9.83 -0.73
N ALA A 271 11.25 10.55 0.14
CA ALA A 271 11.02 11.99 -0.03
C ALA A 271 12.34 12.78 -0.01
N GLU A 272 13.26 12.47 0.89
CA GLU A 272 14.59 13.09 0.95
C GLU A 272 15.39 12.84 -0.33
N LYS A 273 15.44 11.57 -0.80
CA LYS A 273 16.14 11.21 -2.04
C LYS A 273 15.54 11.88 -3.28
N LEU A 274 14.23 12.12 -3.31
CA LEU A 274 13.56 12.84 -4.39
C LEU A 274 13.84 14.34 -4.33
N ARG A 275 13.81 14.96 -3.15
CA ARG A 275 14.20 16.37 -2.97
C ARG A 275 15.65 16.63 -3.38
N ALA A 276 16.56 15.73 -3.01
CA ALA A 276 17.97 15.82 -3.40
C ALA A 276 18.18 15.77 -4.93
N ARG A 277 17.18 15.28 -5.68
CA ARG A 277 17.15 15.25 -7.16
C ARG A 277 16.32 16.38 -7.76
N GLY A 278 15.90 17.36 -6.97
CA GLY A 278 15.19 18.55 -7.43
C GLY A 278 13.65 18.42 -7.48
N PHE A 279 13.07 17.30 -7.04
CA PHE A 279 11.62 17.16 -7.01
C PHE A 279 10.99 17.87 -5.79
N LYS A 280 9.86 18.55 -6.00
CA LYS A 280 9.07 19.16 -4.92
C LYS A 280 8.26 18.09 -4.20
N THR A 281 8.87 17.47 -3.19
CA THR A 281 8.31 16.29 -2.53
C THR A 281 8.10 16.49 -1.03
N ALA A 282 7.02 15.95 -0.48
CA ALA A 282 6.81 15.82 0.96
C ALA A 282 6.47 14.38 1.36
N ALA A 283 6.78 14.02 2.61
CA ALA A 283 6.39 12.74 3.19
C ALA A 283 5.13 12.93 4.05
N ILE A 284 4.26 11.91 4.08
CA ILE A 284 3.08 11.84 4.95
C ILE A 284 2.99 10.46 5.59
N ASN A 285 3.17 10.41 6.91
CA ASN A 285 3.16 9.16 7.68
C ASN A 285 2.49 9.37 9.04
N GLY A 286 2.29 8.27 9.78
CA GLY A 286 1.56 8.31 11.06
C GLY A 286 2.30 9.00 12.21
N ASP A 287 3.56 9.41 12.05
CA ASP A 287 4.31 10.15 13.06
C ASP A 287 4.23 11.67 12.85
N ILE A 288 3.72 12.11 11.69
CA ILE A 288 3.54 13.53 11.39
C ILE A 288 2.38 14.10 12.21
N PRO A 289 2.60 15.16 13.01
CA PRO A 289 1.52 15.83 13.74
C PRO A 289 0.44 16.32 12.77
N GLN A 290 -0.84 16.22 13.15
CA GLN A 290 -1.88 16.47 12.17
C GLN A 290 -1.83 17.89 11.58
N GLN A 291 -1.52 18.93 12.37
CA GLN A 291 -1.44 20.27 11.81
C GLN A 291 -0.40 20.36 10.67
N ALA A 292 0.69 19.60 10.76
CA ALA A 292 1.67 19.48 9.67
C ALA A 292 1.13 18.62 8.52
N ARG A 293 0.35 17.57 8.81
CA ARG A 293 -0.34 16.74 7.81
C ARG A 293 -1.28 17.56 6.93
N GLU A 294 -2.16 18.36 7.53
CA GLU A 294 -3.11 19.23 6.84
C GLU A 294 -2.38 20.24 5.95
N ARG A 295 -1.40 20.96 6.52
CA ARG A 295 -0.55 21.88 5.74
C ARG A 295 0.13 21.20 4.55
N THR A 296 0.57 19.95 4.70
CA THR A 296 1.22 19.21 3.61
C THR A 296 0.25 18.86 2.49
N ILE A 297 -0.98 18.49 2.84
CA ILE A 297 -2.06 18.24 1.88
C ILE A 297 -2.46 19.53 1.17
N ASP A 298 -2.55 20.65 1.89
CA ASP A 298 -2.84 21.97 1.32
C ASP A 298 -1.73 22.40 0.35
N MET A 299 -0.46 22.20 0.69
CA MET A 299 0.66 22.45 -0.22
C MET A 299 0.57 21.64 -1.51
N LEU A 300 0.09 20.39 -1.45
CA LEU A 300 -0.14 19.57 -2.65
C LEU A 300 -1.29 20.11 -3.48
N ARG A 301 -2.40 20.50 -2.82
CA ARG A 301 -3.59 21.09 -3.46
C ARG A 301 -3.24 22.40 -4.18
N GLU A 302 -2.38 23.23 -3.58
CA GLU A 302 -2.00 24.55 -4.07
C GLU A 302 -0.86 24.57 -5.11
N GLY A 303 -0.19 23.45 -5.40
CA GLY A 303 0.95 23.47 -6.34
C GLY A 303 2.31 23.75 -5.74
N LYS A 304 2.41 23.87 -4.40
CA LYS A 304 3.69 24.11 -3.72
C LYS A 304 4.56 22.86 -3.66
N ILE A 305 3.93 21.68 -3.58
CA ILE A 305 4.57 20.39 -3.80
C ILE A 305 3.84 19.64 -4.91
N ASP A 306 4.57 18.79 -5.62
CA ASP A 306 4.04 18.00 -6.74
C ASP A 306 3.97 16.51 -6.38
N ILE A 307 4.73 16.07 -5.36
CA ILE A 307 4.84 14.67 -4.98
C ILE A 307 4.60 14.50 -3.48
N LEU A 308 3.67 13.60 -3.13
CA LEU A 308 3.40 13.19 -1.77
C LEU A 308 3.73 11.72 -1.57
N VAL A 309 4.73 11.41 -0.74
CA VAL A 309 5.11 10.02 -0.39
C VAL A 309 4.39 9.59 0.87
N ALA A 310 3.57 8.55 0.79
CA ALA A 310 2.63 8.16 1.83
C ALA A 310 2.68 6.67 2.19
N THR A 311 2.24 6.37 3.41
CA THR A 311 1.77 5.02 3.79
C THR A 311 0.27 4.91 3.59
N ASP A 312 -0.26 3.69 3.51
CA ASP A 312 -1.71 3.44 3.37
C ASP A 312 -2.54 4.19 4.42
N VAL A 313 -2.13 4.11 5.69
CA VAL A 313 -2.84 4.74 6.81
C VAL A 313 -2.86 6.26 6.66
N ALA A 314 -1.74 6.85 6.24
CA ALA A 314 -1.58 8.30 6.16
C ALA A 314 -2.21 8.93 4.91
N ALA A 315 -2.60 8.12 3.93
CA ALA A 315 -3.28 8.56 2.71
C ALA A 315 -4.76 8.17 2.65
N ARG A 316 -5.28 7.42 3.64
CA ARG A 316 -6.73 7.17 3.75
C ARG A 316 -7.48 8.49 3.91
N GLY A 317 -8.65 8.57 3.27
CA GLY A 317 -9.48 9.77 3.21
C GLY A 317 -8.85 10.98 2.50
N LEU A 318 -7.63 10.88 1.97
CA LEU A 318 -7.02 11.97 1.20
C LEU A 318 -7.82 12.20 -0.09
N ASP A 319 -8.37 13.40 -0.23
CA ASP A 319 -9.12 13.85 -1.40
C ASP A 319 -8.49 15.13 -1.96
N VAL A 320 -7.71 14.94 -3.02
CA VAL A 320 -6.99 16.01 -3.71
C VAL A 320 -7.19 15.77 -5.19
N GLU A 321 -8.00 16.63 -5.81
CA GLU A 321 -8.33 16.55 -7.23
C GLU A 321 -7.09 16.66 -8.13
N ARG A 322 -6.04 17.39 -7.72
CA ARG A 322 -4.82 17.57 -8.50
C ARG A 322 -4.00 16.27 -8.72
N ILE A 323 -4.33 15.18 -8.04
CA ILE A 323 -3.60 13.91 -8.21
C ILE A 323 -3.98 13.28 -9.55
N THR A 324 -3.10 13.36 -10.53
CA THR A 324 -3.25 12.73 -11.85
C THR A 324 -2.54 11.37 -11.91
N LEU A 325 -1.47 11.19 -11.13
CA LEU A 325 -0.66 9.97 -11.12
C LEU A 325 -0.55 9.34 -9.73
N VAL A 326 -0.84 8.05 -9.63
CA VAL A 326 -0.58 7.23 -8.44
C VAL A 326 0.59 6.31 -8.70
N VAL A 327 1.62 6.35 -7.85
CA VAL A 327 2.75 5.41 -7.94
C VAL A 327 2.73 4.48 -6.74
N ASN A 328 2.49 3.19 -6.99
CA ASN A 328 2.71 2.15 -6.00
C ASN A 328 4.20 1.78 -6.01
N TYR A 329 5.02 2.58 -5.32
CA TYR A 329 6.46 2.34 -5.20
C TYR A 329 6.74 0.99 -4.57
N ASP A 330 5.97 0.62 -3.54
CA ASP A 330 5.89 -0.74 -3.02
C ASP A 330 4.52 -1.35 -3.30
N ILE A 331 4.49 -2.58 -3.80
CA ILE A 331 3.24 -3.32 -4.01
C ILE A 331 2.48 -3.45 -2.68
N PRO A 332 1.15 -3.26 -2.66
CA PRO A 332 0.34 -3.47 -1.47
C PRO A 332 0.35 -4.93 -1.00
N HIS A 333 -0.09 -5.14 0.24
CA HIS A 333 -0.17 -6.46 0.84
C HIS A 333 -1.35 -7.29 0.34
N ASP A 334 -2.38 -6.62 -0.17
CA ASP A 334 -3.63 -7.21 -0.63
C ASP A 334 -4.22 -6.38 -1.78
N THR A 335 -5.24 -6.94 -2.44
CA THR A 335 -5.87 -6.36 -3.63
C THR A 335 -6.80 -5.19 -3.32
N GLU A 336 -7.37 -5.14 -2.12
CA GLU A 336 -8.30 -4.09 -1.72
C GLU A 336 -7.55 -2.78 -1.45
N SER A 337 -6.42 -2.88 -0.74
CA SER A 337 -5.45 -1.80 -0.58
C SER A 337 -5.03 -1.23 -1.93
N TYR A 338 -4.78 -2.07 -2.95
CA TYR A 338 -4.47 -1.59 -4.29
C TYR A 338 -5.58 -0.71 -4.89
N VAL A 339 -6.83 -1.18 -4.83
CA VAL A 339 -7.99 -0.43 -5.33
C VAL A 339 -8.12 0.92 -4.60
N HIS A 340 -7.95 0.95 -3.28
CA HIS A 340 -8.00 2.19 -2.50
C HIS A 340 -6.88 3.18 -2.82
N ARG A 341 -5.69 2.67 -3.17
CA ARG A 341 -4.54 3.49 -3.58
C ARG A 341 -4.76 4.11 -4.95
N ILE A 342 -5.15 3.32 -5.95
CA ILE A 342 -5.36 3.86 -7.30
C ILE A 342 -6.59 4.77 -7.37
N GLY A 343 -7.59 4.55 -6.51
CA GLY A 343 -8.73 5.45 -6.34
C GLY A 343 -8.39 6.85 -5.77
N ARG A 344 -7.10 7.19 -5.62
CA ARG A 344 -6.64 8.57 -5.35
C ARG A 344 -6.52 9.42 -6.62
N THR A 345 -6.51 8.81 -7.80
CA THR A 345 -6.61 9.49 -9.11
C THR A 345 -7.92 9.12 -9.81
N GLY A 346 -8.20 9.73 -10.97
CA GLY A 346 -9.37 9.42 -11.80
C GLY A 346 -10.72 9.77 -11.15
N ARG A 347 -10.74 10.76 -10.26
CA ARG A 347 -11.94 11.22 -9.53
C ARG A 347 -12.77 12.19 -10.36
N ALA A 348 -14.08 12.25 -10.08
CA ALA A 348 -15.05 13.11 -10.74
C ALA A 348 -15.08 12.95 -12.28
N GLY A 349 -14.90 11.71 -12.77
CA GLY A 349 -14.95 11.40 -14.20
C GLY A 349 -13.67 11.69 -14.99
N ARG A 350 -12.64 12.28 -14.37
CA ARG A 350 -11.35 12.52 -15.03
C ARG A 350 -10.56 11.22 -15.27
N SER A 351 -9.64 11.25 -16.23
CA SER A 351 -8.68 10.18 -16.41
C SER A 351 -7.59 10.22 -15.33
N GLY A 352 -7.05 9.06 -15.00
CA GLY A 352 -5.95 8.93 -14.06
C GLY A 352 -4.95 7.88 -14.52
N GLU A 353 -3.71 8.00 -14.06
CA GLU A 353 -2.65 7.02 -14.33
C GLU A 353 -2.22 6.35 -13.02
N ALA A 354 -1.98 5.04 -13.06
CA ALA A 354 -1.47 4.28 -11.93
C ALA A 354 -0.29 3.42 -12.35
N ILE A 355 0.87 3.63 -11.73
CA ILE A 355 2.09 2.85 -11.98
C ILE A 355 2.38 1.95 -10.78
N LEU A 356 2.57 0.66 -11.04
CA LEU A 356 2.88 -0.36 -10.04
C LEU A 356 4.28 -0.91 -10.19
N PHE A 357 5.14 -0.72 -9.19
CA PHE A 357 6.45 -1.38 -9.18
C PHE A 357 6.35 -2.79 -8.59
N VAL A 358 6.84 -3.76 -9.36
CA VAL A 358 6.74 -5.18 -9.03
C VAL A 358 8.14 -5.79 -9.01
N THR A 359 8.54 -6.39 -7.89
CA THR A 359 9.76 -7.20 -7.86
C THR A 359 9.47 -8.61 -8.39
N PRO A 360 10.49 -9.38 -8.84
CA PRO A 360 10.28 -10.75 -9.33
C PRO A 360 9.56 -11.70 -8.34
N ARG A 361 9.70 -11.45 -7.02
CA ARG A 361 9.03 -12.25 -5.99
C ARG A 361 7.54 -11.91 -5.83
N GLU A 362 7.14 -10.73 -6.30
CA GLU A 362 5.80 -10.15 -6.13
C GLU A 362 4.90 -10.39 -7.35
N GLN A 363 5.40 -11.08 -8.39
CA GLN A 363 4.66 -11.35 -9.63
C GLN A 363 3.32 -12.07 -9.42
N ARG A 364 3.20 -12.90 -8.37
CA ARG A 364 1.92 -13.54 -8.01
C ARG A 364 0.86 -12.54 -7.51
N MET A 365 1.30 -11.47 -6.85
CA MET A 365 0.40 -10.42 -6.36
C MET A 365 -0.14 -9.59 -7.54
N LEU A 366 0.69 -9.29 -8.54
CA LEU A 366 0.24 -8.65 -9.78
C LEU A 366 -0.93 -9.42 -10.42
N GLY A 367 -0.78 -10.73 -10.61
CA GLY A 367 -1.88 -11.55 -11.16
C GLY A 367 -3.10 -11.65 -10.24
N SER A 368 -2.97 -11.36 -8.94
CA SER A 368 -4.11 -11.28 -8.02
C SER A 368 -4.82 -9.94 -8.12
N ILE A 369 -4.07 -8.85 -8.31
CA ILE A 369 -4.58 -7.52 -8.60
C ILE A 369 -5.40 -7.53 -9.90
N GLU A 370 -4.86 -8.07 -11.00
CA GLU A 370 -5.58 -8.15 -12.28
C GLU A 370 -6.91 -8.91 -12.19
N ARG A 371 -6.93 -10.00 -11.42
CA ARG A 371 -8.16 -10.77 -11.16
C ARG A 371 -9.17 -9.98 -10.35
N ALA A 372 -8.72 -9.22 -9.35
CA ALA A 372 -9.58 -8.43 -8.48
C ALA A 372 -10.16 -7.20 -9.19
N THR A 373 -9.34 -6.50 -9.98
CA THR A 373 -9.77 -5.31 -10.75
C THR A 373 -10.51 -5.68 -12.03
N LYS A 374 -10.41 -6.94 -12.49
CA LYS A 374 -10.88 -7.39 -13.81
C LYS A 374 -10.31 -6.58 -14.97
N GLN A 375 -9.17 -5.92 -14.75
CA GLN A 375 -8.45 -5.12 -15.73
C GLN A 375 -7.02 -5.64 -15.82
N LYS A 376 -6.48 -5.75 -17.04
CA LYS A 376 -5.06 -6.03 -17.24
C LYS A 376 -4.25 -4.82 -16.83
N VAL A 377 -3.13 -5.05 -16.17
CA VAL A 377 -2.16 -4.00 -15.89
C VAL A 377 -1.12 -4.05 -16.99
N GLU A 378 -0.98 -2.97 -17.76
CA GLU A 378 -0.12 -2.91 -18.93
C GLU A 378 1.37 -2.88 -18.53
N PRO A 379 2.27 -3.57 -19.23
CA PRO A 379 3.69 -3.42 -18.97
C PRO A 379 4.15 -1.99 -19.32
N LEU A 380 4.81 -1.33 -18.39
CA LEU A 380 5.49 -0.05 -18.59
C LEU A 380 6.87 -0.30 -19.19
N THR A 381 7.17 0.33 -20.32
CA THR A 381 8.52 0.44 -20.86
C THR A 381 9.19 1.66 -20.23
N LEU A 382 10.40 1.49 -19.68
CA LEU A 382 11.15 2.64 -19.21
C LEU A 382 11.59 3.50 -20.40
N PRO A 383 11.57 4.84 -20.25
CA PRO A 383 12.12 5.72 -21.26
C PRO A 383 13.58 5.39 -21.56
N SER A 384 13.92 5.40 -22.85
CA SER A 384 15.28 5.18 -23.31
C SER A 384 16.19 6.36 -22.91
N VAL A 385 17.51 6.13 -22.94
CA VAL A 385 18.48 7.20 -22.70
C VAL A 385 18.34 8.32 -23.74
N GLU A 386 18.02 7.96 -24.97
CA GLU A 386 17.78 8.90 -26.06
C GLU A 386 16.52 9.72 -25.83
N GLU A 387 15.41 9.09 -25.45
CA GLU A 387 14.16 9.77 -25.09
C GLU A 387 14.36 10.76 -23.95
N LEU A 388 15.02 10.33 -22.87
CA LEU A 388 15.33 11.21 -21.73
C LEU A 388 16.20 12.40 -22.15
N THR A 389 17.19 12.16 -23.01
CA THR A 389 18.07 13.22 -23.52
C THR A 389 17.26 14.21 -24.35
N ASN A 390 16.40 13.72 -25.25
CA ASN A 390 15.55 14.57 -26.08
C ASN A 390 14.58 15.40 -25.24
N THR A 391 13.89 14.80 -24.25
CA THR A 391 13.00 15.53 -23.34
C THR A 391 13.74 16.59 -22.54
N ARG A 392 14.97 16.31 -22.08
CA ARG A 392 15.80 17.32 -21.39
C ARG A 392 16.19 18.47 -22.30
N VAL A 393 16.58 18.17 -23.55
CA VAL A 393 16.90 19.16 -24.56
C VAL A 393 15.67 20.02 -24.88
N GLU A 394 14.50 19.42 -25.11
CA GLU A 394 13.25 20.12 -25.37
C GLU A 394 12.86 21.07 -24.23
N LYS A 395 12.91 20.59 -22.98
CA LYS A 395 12.63 21.42 -21.79
C LYS A 395 13.62 22.58 -21.65
N PHE A 396 14.90 22.34 -21.95
CA PHE A 396 15.92 23.38 -21.90
C PHE A 396 15.71 24.43 -23.00
N THR A 397 15.46 24.01 -24.24
CA THR A 397 15.17 24.90 -25.36
C THR A 397 13.92 25.73 -25.11
N LYS A 398 12.84 25.13 -24.60
CA LYS A 398 11.62 25.87 -24.24
C LYS A 398 11.88 26.94 -23.20
N ARG A 399 12.71 26.66 -22.19
CA ARG A 399 13.10 27.65 -21.19
C ARG A 399 13.90 28.80 -21.79
N ILE A 400 14.71 28.55 -22.81
CA ILE A 400 15.38 29.61 -23.57
C ILE A 400 14.33 30.45 -24.32
N ASP A 401 13.39 29.82 -25.02
CA ASP A 401 12.33 30.52 -25.75
C ASP A 401 11.50 31.43 -24.83
N ASP A 402 11.14 30.93 -23.63
CA ASP A 402 10.39 31.69 -22.64
C ASP A 402 11.17 32.93 -22.15
N VAL A 403 12.48 32.81 -21.91
CA VAL A 403 13.34 33.93 -21.49
C VAL A 403 13.49 34.96 -22.60
N LEU A 404 13.70 34.50 -23.84
CA LEU A 404 13.80 35.36 -25.03
C LEU A 404 12.51 36.15 -25.27
N ALA A 405 11.34 35.57 -24.95
CA ALA A 405 10.05 36.22 -25.13
C ALA A 405 9.70 37.24 -24.03
N GLN A 406 10.21 37.06 -22.81
CA GLN A 406 9.77 37.82 -21.62
C GLN A 406 10.78 38.85 -21.12
N THR A 407 12.04 38.77 -21.54
CA THR A 407 13.13 39.59 -20.98
C THR A 407 13.71 40.51 -22.04
N GLU A 408 13.95 41.77 -21.67
CA GLU A 408 14.71 42.70 -22.49
C GLU A 408 16.20 42.38 -22.31
N LEU A 409 16.88 41.96 -23.39
CA LEU A 409 18.21 41.37 -23.35
C LEU A 409 19.30 42.26 -23.96
N SER A 410 19.00 43.52 -24.31
CA SER A 410 19.95 44.42 -24.98
C SER A 410 21.24 44.61 -24.19
N GLU A 411 21.16 44.94 -22.89
CA GLU A 411 22.33 45.14 -22.03
C GLU A 411 23.23 43.89 -21.94
N LEU A 412 22.63 42.70 -21.89
CA LEU A 412 23.38 41.44 -21.86
C LEU A 412 23.98 41.09 -23.23
N THR A 413 23.30 41.46 -24.30
CA THR A 413 23.78 41.28 -25.68
C THR A 413 25.04 42.10 -25.91
N ASP A 414 25.05 43.37 -25.51
CA ASP A 414 26.21 44.25 -25.61
C ASP A 414 27.43 43.70 -24.85
N VAL A 415 27.21 43.14 -23.65
CA VAL A 415 28.26 42.49 -22.85
C VAL A 415 28.82 41.24 -23.55
N ILE A 416 27.96 40.41 -24.13
CA ILE A 416 28.38 39.19 -24.85
C ILE A 416 29.15 39.57 -26.12
N GLU A 417 28.72 40.57 -26.87
CA GLU A 417 29.41 41.05 -28.08
C GLU A 417 30.78 41.64 -27.75
N ALA A 418 30.88 42.48 -26.71
CA ALA A 418 32.15 43.03 -26.24
C ALA A 418 33.12 41.93 -25.77
N TYR A 419 32.60 40.91 -25.08
CA TYR A 419 33.41 39.75 -24.66
C TYR A 419 33.87 38.93 -25.88
N SER A 420 32.97 38.68 -26.85
CA SER A 420 33.29 37.96 -28.09
C SER A 420 34.42 38.65 -28.85
N LEU A 421 34.34 39.98 -29.02
CA LEU A 421 35.32 40.77 -29.75
C LEU A 421 36.67 40.86 -29.03
N SER A 422 36.66 41.06 -27.71
CA SER A 422 37.90 41.22 -26.93
C SER A 422 38.69 39.93 -26.75
N ARG A 423 38.03 38.76 -26.81
CA ARG A 423 38.65 37.44 -26.60
C ARG A 423 38.73 36.58 -27.85
N ASP A 424 38.18 37.04 -28.97
CA ASP A 424 38.07 36.28 -30.23
C ASP A 424 37.38 34.91 -30.04
N VAL A 425 36.26 34.92 -29.32
CA VAL A 425 35.45 33.71 -29.04
C VAL A 425 34.07 33.85 -29.67
N PRO A 426 33.60 32.90 -30.49
CA PRO A 426 32.25 32.94 -31.06
C PRO A 426 31.14 32.96 -30.01
N ALA A 427 30.05 33.69 -30.26
CA ALA A 427 28.89 33.76 -29.38
C ALA A 427 28.28 32.39 -29.03
N SER A 428 28.37 31.40 -29.93
CA SER A 428 27.93 30.02 -29.68
C SER A 428 28.73 29.34 -28.57
N ASN A 429 30.04 29.59 -28.47
CA ASN A 429 30.89 29.05 -27.41
C ASN A 429 30.62 29.75 -26.07
N ILE A 430 30.33 31.05 -26.10
CA ILE A 430 29.92 31.81 -24.91
C ILE A 430 28.57 31.29 -24.41
N ALA A 431 27.60 31.10 -25.30
CA ALA A 431 26.30 30.52 -24.98
C ALA A 431 26.43 29.08 -24.42
N ALA A 432 27.31 28.25 -24.98
CA ALA A 432 27.60 26.92 -24.45
C ALA A 432 28.23 26.97 -23.04
N ALA A 433 29.13 27.93 -22.79
CA ALA A 433 29.73 28.13 -21.47
C ALA A 433 28.68 28.61 -20.44
N LEU A 434 27.84 29.58 -20.79
CA LEU A 434 26.74 30.05 -19.95
C LEU A 434 25.71 28.93 -19.70
N ALA A 435 25.36 28.15 -20.72
CA ALA A 435 24.50 26.98 -20.58
C ALA A 435 25.12 25.94 -19.63
N SER A 436 26.44 25.71 -19.70
CA SER A 436 27.14 24.82 -18.76
C SER A 436 27.11 25.35 -17.33
N LEU A 437 27.17 26.66 -17.12
CA LEU A 437 27.04 27.27 -15.80
C LEU A 437 25.63 27.10 -15.23
N VAL A 438 24.60 27.29 -16.05
CA VAL A 438 23.19 27.13 -15.65
C VAL A 438 22.82 25.66 -15.39
N LEU A 439 23.45 24.73 -16.10
CA LEU A 439 23.18 23.30 -15.93
C LEU A 439 23.87 22.70 -14.70
N GLU A 440 24.88 23.38 -14.11
CA GLU A 440 25.67 22.99 -12.92
C GLU A 440 26.15 21.52 -12.90
N SER A 441 25.24 20.60 -12.53
CA SER A 441 25.45 19.16 -12.31
C SER A 441 24.58 18.26 -13.21
N ASN A 442 23.60 18.83 -13.92
CA ASN A 442 22.64 18.09 -14.74
C ASN A 442 23.09 18.06 -16.20
N THR A 443 23.60 16.91 -16.63
CA THR A 443 23.90 16.68 -18.04
C THR A 443 22.61 16.57 -18.85
N LEU A 444 22.57 17.24 -20.02
CA LEU A 444 21.48 17.05 -20.98
C LEU A 444 21.42 15.59 -21.46
N LYS A 445 22.57 14.91 -21.50
CA LYS A 445 22.66 13.48 -21.79
C LYS A 445 22.26 12.67 -20.56
N ALA A 446 21.29 11.78 -20.71
CA ALA A 446 20.97 10.79 -19.70
C ALA A 446 22.05 9.68 -19.66
N GLU A 447 22.27 9.08 -18.50
CA GLU A 447 23.15 7.92 -18.35
C GLU A 447 22.34 6.62 -18.46
N PRO A 448 22.95 5.49 -18.90
CA PRO A 448 22.28 4.19 -18.88
C PRO A 448 22.03 3.71 -17.44
N MET A 449 21.00 2.90 -17.22
CA MET A 449 20.80 2.29 -15.89
C MET A 449 21.93 1.29 -15.63
N PRO A 450 22.38 1.12 -14.37
CA PRO A 450 23.27 0.03 -14.01
C PRO A 450 22.62 -1.29 -14.40
N GLU A 451 23.28 -2.08 -15.25
CA GLU A 451 22.74 -3.39 -15.61
C GLU A 451 22.67 -4.27 -14.36
N PRO A 452 21.53 -4.93 -14.08
CA PRO A 452 21.48 -5.91 -13.01
C PRO A 452 22.48 -7.02 -13.33
N ALA A 453 23.45 -7.24 -12.44
CA ALA A 453 24.47 -8.26 -12.60
C ALA A 453 23.82 -9.61 -12.95
N ARG A 454 23.85 -9.97 -14.24
CA ARG A 454 23.28 -11.22 -14.74
C ARG A 454 24.08 -12.34 -14.09
N ARG A 455 23.47 -13.05 -13.12
CA ARG A 455 23.94 -14.39 -12.78
C ARG A 455 23.79 -15.21 -14.06
N GLN A 456 24.89 -15.48 -14.74
CA GLN A 456 24.95 -16.38 -15.89
C GLN A 456 24.29 -17.70 -15.47
N GLY A 457 23.04 -17.87 -15.92
CA GLY A 457 22.40 -19.17 -15.90
C GLY A 457 23.18 -20.05 -16.85
N ARG A 458 23.69 -21.17 -16.35
CA ARG A 458 24.15 -22.27 -17.20
C ARG A 458 22.97 -22.68 -18.07
N ASP A 459 23.02 -22.32 -19.35
CA ASP A 459 22.19 -22.93 -20.37
C ASP A 459 22.41 -24.44 -20.29
N ARG A 460 21.33 -25.16 -19.99
CA ARG A 460 21.27 -26.60 -20.17
C ARG A 460 20.41 -26.82 -21.39
N ASP A 461 21.10 -27.11 -22.48
CA ASP A 461 20.53 -27.67 -23.69
C ASP A 461 19.58 -28.81 -23.32
N ARG A 462 18.35 -28.66 -23.79
CA ARG A 462 17.32 -29.68 -23.80
C ARG A 462 17.66 -30.60 -24.97
N ASP A 463 18.25 -31.75 -24.69
CA ASP A 463 18.13 -32.88 -25.59
C ASP A 463 17.69 -34.14 -24.84
N GLY A 464 16.77 -34.86 -25.47
CA GLY A 464 15.98 -35.93 -24.88
C GLY A 464 16.78 -37.22 -24.73
N GLY A 465 16.58 -37.91 -23.60
CA GLY A 465 17.18 -39.21 -23.36
C GLY A 465 16.66 -39.85 -22.07
N ARG A 466 15.69 -40.74 -22.25
CA ARG A 466 15.02 -41.56 -21.23
C ARG A 466 15.98 -42.68 -20.80
N ASP A 467 16.41 -42.73 -19.54
CA ASP A 467 16.43 -43.94 -18.68
C ASP A 467 17.22 -43.77 -17.38
N GLY A 468 16.78 -44.47 -16.34
CA GLY A 468 17.69 -45.12 -15.37
C GLY A 468 18.37 -44.30 -14.27
N GLY A 469 17.88 -44.47 -13.04
CA GLY A 469 18.74 -44.56 -11.85
C GLY A 469 19.05 -43.25 -11.13
N ARG A 470 18.46 -43.07 -9.95
CA ARG A 470 18.91 -42.11 -8.91
C ARG A 470 20.40 -42.33 -8.60
N PRO A 471 21.30 -41.34 -8.77
CA PRO A 471 22.62 -41.38 -8.17
C PRO A 471 22.68 -40.48 -6.93
N GLY A 472 23.32 -41.00 -5.90
CA GLY A 472 23.43 -40.40 -4.57
C GLY A 472 24.11 -39.03 -4.55
N ARG A 473 23.74 -38.29 -3.51
CA ARG A 473 24.31 -37.01 -3.09
C ARG A 473 25.79 -37.22 -2.72
N GLY A 474 26.69 -37.02 -3.68
CA GLY A 474 28.15 -37.14 -3.52
C GLY A 474 28.88 -35.94 -4.13
N GLY A 475 29.90 -35.46 -3.41
CA GLY A 475 30.73 -34.25 -3.60
C GLY A 475 30.87 -33.67 -5.01
N ARG A 476 30.70 -32.33 -5.10
CA ARG A 476 31.26 -31.55 -6.21
C ARG A 476 32.78 -31.73 -6.20
N ALA A 477 33.35 -31.94 -7.39
CA ALA A 477 34.77 -32.04 -7.63
C ALA A 477 35.52 -30.88 -6.95
N ARG A 478 36.53 -31.21 -6.14
CA ARG A 478 37.48 -30.24 -5.60
C ARG A 478 38.31 -29.70 -6.76
N ASP A 479 38.43 -28.39 -6.84
CA ASP A 479 39.31 -27.72 -7.80
C ASP A 479 40.76 -28.18 -7.55
N GLU A 480 41.43 -28.74 -8.54
CA GLU A 480 42.73 -29.41 -8.36
C GLU A 480 43.84 -28.45 -7.88
N ASN A 481 43.63 -27.14 -7.99
CA ASN A 481 44.58 -26.10 -7.57
C ASN A 481 44.33 -25.51 -6.16
N MET A 482 43.37 -26.04 -5.40
CA MET A 482 43.03 -25.52 -4.07
C MET A 482 43.27 -26.57 -2.96
N THR A 483 43.70 -26.09 -1.78
CA THR A 483 43.80 -26.87 -0.54
C THR A 483 42.75 -26.38 0.44
N THR A 484 41.96 -27.30 0.99
CA THR A 484 40.98 -26.99 2.02
C THR A 484 41.66 -26.84 3.38
N TYR A 485 41.49 -25.67 4.00
CA TYR A 485 41.87 -25.40 5.37
C TYR A 485 40.65 -25.36 6.27
N ARG A 486 40.81 -25.80 7.51
CA ARG A 486 39.82 -25.76 8.58
C ARG A 486 40.16 -24.65 9.56
N LEU A 487 39.18 -23.80 9.84
CA LEU A 487 39.19 -22.79 10.90
C LEU A 487 38.38 -23.30 12.09
N ALA A 488 38.82 -22.99 13.31
CA ALA A 488 38.14 -23.41 14.54
C ALA A 488 36.81 -22.68 14.81
N LEU A 489 36.47 -21.65 14.04
CA LEU A 489 35.26 -20.84 14.20
C LEU A 489 34.15 -21.27 13.24
N GLY A 490 32.89 -21.26 13.68
CA GLY A 490 31.71 -21.66 12.90
C GLY A 490 30.46 -20.81 13.18
N ARG A 491 29.28 -21.36 12.88
CA ARG A 491 28.00 -20.65 13.04
C ARG A 491 27.65 -20.34 14.49
N ASN A 492 28.10 -21.15 15.45
CA ASN A 492 27.84 -20.92 16.87
C ASN A 492 28.47 -19.60 17.34
N GLU A 493 29.56 -19.19 16.68
CA GLU A 493 30.25 -17.93 16.91
C GLU A 493 29.70 -16.79 16.04
N ARG A 494 28.53 -16.96 15.42
CA ARG A 494 27.89 -15.99 14.49
C ARG A 494 28.78 -15.58 13.31
N LEU A 495 29.69 -16.46 12.90
CA LEU A 495 30.65 -16.20 11.83
C LEU A 495 29.93 -16.00 10.48
N GLN A 496 30.20 -14.88 9.81
CA GLN A 496 29.68 -14.55 8.49
C GLN A 496 30.74 -14.80 7.41
N PRO A 497 30.37 -15.20 6.18
CA PRO A 497 31.33 -15.41 5.09
C PRO A 497 32.19 -14.18 4.81
N GLY A 498 31.62 -12.97 4.90
CA GLY A 498 32.35 -11.72 4.70
C GLY A 498 33.46 -11.48 5.75
N ALA A 499 33.26 -11.95 6.99
CA ALA A 499 34.28 -11.84 8.03
C ALA A 499 35.46 -12.80 7.79
N VAL A 500 35.17 -14.00 7.27
CA VAL A 500 36.21 -14.98 6.88
C VAL A 500 37.01 -14.47 5.68
N VAL A 501 36.32 -13.96 4.65
CA VAL A 501 36.98 -13.36 3.48
C VAL A 501 37.82 -12.15 3.88
N GLY A 502 37.27 -11.25 4.71
CA GLY A 502 37.98 -10.05 5.16
C GLY A 502 39.24 -10.37 5.97
N ALA A 503 39.15 -11.29 6.93
CA ALA A 503 40.31 -11.67 7.75
C ALA A 503 41.40 -12.38 6.95
N ILE A 504 41.02 -13.29 6.04
CA ILE A 504 42.00 -13.99 5.20
C ILE A 504 42.61 -13.05 4.15
N ALA A 505 41.81 -12.15 3.58
CA ALA A 505 42.30 -11.26 2.53
C ALA A 505 43.23 -10.17 3.07
N ASN A 506 42.86 -9.55 4.20
CA ASN A 506 43.66 -8.49 4.80
C ASN A 506 44.98 -9.03 5.38
N GLU A 507 44.93 -10.12 6.15
CA GLU A 507 46.11 -10.58 6.89
C GLU A 507 46.93 -11.63 6.13
N GLY A 508 46.31 -12.32 5.18
CA GLY A 508 46.97 -13.27 4.30
C GLY A 508 47.57 -12.66 3.03
N GLY A 509 47.24 -11.41 2.69
CA GLY A 509 47.64 -10.80 1.42
C GLY A 509 47.05 -11.50 0.18
N ILE A 510 45.93 -12.22 0.36
CA ILE A 510 45.25 -13.00 -0.67
C ILE A 510 44.06 -12.19 -1.18
N THR A 511 43.89 -12.05 -2.49
CA THR A 511 42.71 -11.34 -3.01
C THR A 511 41.45 -12.19 -2.84
N SER A 512 40.28 -11.56 -2.65
CA SER A 512 39.00 -12.28 -2.48
C SER A 512 38.64 -13.20 -3.66
N LYS A 513 39.28 -13.03 -4.83
CA LYS A 513 39.12 -13.91 -6.01
C LYS A 513 39.91 -15.22 -5.90
N GLN A 514 40.94 -15.26 -5.05
CA GLN A 514 41.78 -16.42 -4.80
C GLN A 514 41.26 -17.28 -3.63
N ILE A 515 40.26 -16.80 -2.90
CA ILE A 515 39.58 -17.57 -1.86
C ILE A 515 38.46 -18.36 -2.52
N GLY A 516 38.53 -19.68 -2.41
CA GLY A 516 37.57 -20.62 -2.99
C GLY A 516 36.31 -20.79 -2.15
N HIS A 517 35.78 -22.01 -2.11
CA HIS A 517 34.56 -22.31 -1.38
C HIS A 517 34.73 -22.16 0.14
N ILE A 518 33.79 -21.46 0.78
CA ILE A 518 33.71 -21.33 2.25
C ILE A 518 32.47 -22.10 2.75
N ASP A 519 32.69 -23.19 3.48
CA ASP A 519 31.66 -23.99 4.15
C ASP A 519 31.67 -23.70 5.66
N ILE A 520 30.80 -22.79 6.12
CA ILE A 520 30.65 -22.48 7.55
C ILE A 520 29.72 -23.51 8.19
N ARG A 521 30.28 -24.40 9.01
CA ARG A 521 29.56 -25.40 9.79
C ARG A 521 29.32 -24.90 11.21
N SER A 522 28.62 -25.69 12.03
CA SER A 522 28.25 -25.26 13.38
C SER A 522 29.46 -24.88 14.25
N ASN A 523 30.54 -25.69 14.22
CA ASN A 523 31.68 -25.56 15.13
C ASN A 523 33.03 -25.33 14.41
N HIS A 524 33.03 -25.21 13.08
CA HIS A 524 34.24 -24.96 12.29
C HIS A 524 33.86 -24.46 10.91
N THR A 525 34.82 -23.89 10.20
CA THR A 525 34.66 -23.44 8.82
C THR A 525 35.70 -24.10 7.94
N LEU A 526 35.31 -24.56 6.76
CA LEU A 526 36.25 -25.03 5.74
C LEU A 526 36.39 -23.94 4.67
N VAL A 527 37.62 -23.58 4.34
CA VAL A 527 37.95 -22.58 3.33
C VAL A 527 38.97 -23.15 2.36
N ASP A 528 38.66 -23.09 1.07
CA ASP A 528 39.60 -23.46 0.03
C ASP A 528 40.54 -22.29 -0.27
N LEU A 529 41.85 -22.52 -0.16
CA LEU A 529 42.89 -21.54 -0.47
C LEU A 529 43.88 -22.12 -1.51
N PRO A 530 44.63 -21.28 -2.24
CA PRO A 530 45.55 -21.75 -3.27
C PRO A 530 46.60 -22.72 -2.72
N LYS A 531 46.94 -23.77 -3.47
CA LYS A 531 47.99 -24.73 -3.08
C LYS A 531 49.37 -24.08 -2.91
N ASP A 532 49.62 -23.02 -3.65
CA ASP A 532 50.93 -22.37 -3.79
C ASP A 532 51.15 -21.28 -2.72
N LEU A 533 50.51 -21.42 -1.57
CA LEU A 533 50.59 -20.45 -0.48
C LEU A 533 51.99 -20.42 0.16
N ASP A 534 52.59 -19.23 0.21
CA ASP A 534 53.86 -19.00 0.89
C ASP A 534 53.74 -19.41 2.39
N PRO A 535 54.66 -20.23 2.93
CA PRO A 535 54.66 -20.63 4.34
C PRO A 535 54.68 -19.46 5.35
N SER A 536 55.08 -18.26 4.93
CA SER A 536 54.99 -17.03 5.72
C SER A 536 53.55 -16.53 5.88
N VAL A 537 52.69 -16.75 4.88
CA VAL A 537 51.26 -16.37 4.90
C VAL A 537 50.48 -17.25 5.86
N LEU A 538 50.74 -18.56 5.88
CA LEU A 538 50.11 -19.47 6.83
C LEU A 538 50.47 -19.14 8.28
N ARG A 539 51.71 -18.69 8.53
CA ARG A 539 52.14 -18.20 9.85
C ARG A 539 51.38 -16.94 10.27
N LYS A 540 51.19 -15.98 9.36
CA LYS A 540 50.38 -14.78 9.64
C LYS A 540 48.93 -15.14 9.95
N LEU A 541 48.32 -16.00 9.14
CA LEU A 541 46.94 -16.45 9.32
C LEU A 541 46.73 -17.23 10.63
N SER A 542 47.75 -17.96 11.12
CA SER A 542 47.65 -18.67 12.41
C SER A 542 47.52 -17.74 13.62
N HIS A 543 47.96 -16.48 13.50
CA HIS A 543 47.88 -15.46 14.55
C HIS A 543 46.74 -14.46 14.31
N THR A 544 45.93 -14.66 13.26
CA THR A 544 44.79 -13.79 12.94
C THR A 544 43.60 -14.10 13.84
N GLU A 545 42.87 -13.04 14.19
CA GLU A 545 41.64 -13.13 14.97
C GLU A 545 40.43 -12.66 14.16
N ILE A 546 39.30 -13.35 14.31
CA ILE A 546 38.01 -12.88 13.82
C ILE A 546 37.13 -12.61 15.04
N GLN A 547 36.66 -11.37 15.19
CA GLN A 547 35.83 -10.94 16.32
C GLN A 547 36.50 -11.20 17.69
N GLY A 548 37.82 -10.97 17.78
CA GLY A 548 38.60 -11.14 19.02
C GLY A 548 38.84 -12.59 19.42
N ARG A 549 38.72 -13.54 18.48
CA ARG A 549 38.99 -14.97 18.70
C ARG A 549 39.94 -15.51 17.65
N PRO A 550 40.94 -16.32 18.03
CA PRO A 550 41.91 -16.87 17.09
C PRO A 550 41.22 -17.82 16.11
N ILE A 551 41.59 -17.73 14.83
CA ILE A 551 40.97 -18.54 13.77
C ILE A 551 41.48 -19.99 13.74
N ASP A 552 42.65 -20.26 14.35
CA ASP A 552 43.35 -21.56 14.40
C ASP A 552 43.21 -22.35 13.08
N ILE A 553 43.89 -21.84 12.05
CA ILE A 553 43.86 -22.40 10.70
C ILE A 553 44.75 -23.65 10.61
N ARG A 554 44.18 -24.76 10.12
CA ARG A 554 44.91 -26.03 9.89
C ARG A 554 44.51 -26.68 8.57
N PRO A 555 45.41 -27.38 7.87
CA PRO A 555 45.02 -28.18 6.69
C PRO A 555 43.97 -29.23 7.07
N ASP A 556 42.89 -29.35 6.30
CA ASP A 556 41.87 -30.37 6.54
C ASP A 556 42.35 -31.73 5.99
N SER A 557 42.78 -32.63 6.88
CA SER A 557 43.24 -33.99 6.52
C SER A 557 42.12 -34.97 6.15
N GLY A 558 40.87 -34.51 6.06
CA GLY A 558 39.72 -35.37 5.78
C GLY A 558 39.41 -36.39 6.89
N ARG A 559 38.34 -37.17 6.70
CA ARG A 559 37.82 -38.11 7.70
C ARG A 559 38.65 -39.42 7.69
N PRO A 560 39.14 -39.94 8.85
CA PRO A 560 39.78 -41.25 8.90
C PRO A 560 38.84 -42.34 8.40
N GLY A 561 39.26 -43.10 7.38
CA GLY A 561 38.44 -44.14 6.74
C GLY A 561 38.14 -45.30 7.69
N ARG A 562 36.86 -45.67 7.82
CA ARG A 562 36.43 -46.88 8.54
C ARG A 562 36.31 -48.05 7.53
N PRO A 563 36.82 -49.27 7.81
CA PRO A 563 36.88 -50.33 6.81
C PRO A 563 35.49 -50.88 6.47
N PHE A 564 35.22 -51.08 5.18
CA PHE A 564 34.00 -51.69 4.66
C PHE A 564 33.94 -53.18 4.98
N LYS A 565 32.88 -53.64 5.66
CA LYS A 565 32.59 -55.06 5.84
C LYS A 565 31.61 -55.51 4.73
N LYS A 566 32.09 -56.32 3.78
CA LYS A 566 31.26 -56.98 2.75
C LYS A 566 30.25 -57.92 3.44
N ARG A 567 28.96 -57.82 3.09
CA ARG A 567 27.97 -58.86 3.35
C ARG A 567 27.58 -59.46 2.02
N ASN A 568 27.95 -60.73 1.83
CA ASN A 568 27.58 -61.55 0.68
C ASN A 568 26.06 -61.78 0.67
N PHE A 569 25.44 -61.58 -0.48
CA PHE A 569 24.14 -62.14 -0.79
C PHE A 569 24.37 -63.41 -1.60
N ASP A 570 23.94 -64.53 -1.04
CA ASP A 570 23.79 -65.78 -1.78
C ASP A 570 22.44 -66.41 -1.41
N LYS A 571 21.78 -66.94 -2.44
CA LYS A 571 20.57 -67.79 -2.49
C LYS A 571 19.18 -67.14 -2.72
N GLN A 572 18.74 -67.33 -3.97
CA GLN A 572 17.38 -67.51 -4.54
C GLN A 572 16.66 -68.78 -4.00
N PRO A 573 15.43 -69.19 -4.48
CA PRO A 573 14.23 -68.45 -4.96
C PRO A 573 12.87 -69.10 -4.52
N GLY A 574 11.73 -68.51 -4.95
CA GLY A 574 10.40 -69.16 -5.10
C GLY A 574 9.33 -68.72 -4.07
N ASP A 575 8.02 -68.76 -4.29
CA ASP A 575 7.13 -69.05 -5.42
C ASP A 575 5.70 -68.63 -4.99
N GLY A 576 4.84 -68.24 -5.95
CA GLY A 576 3.37 -68.29 -5.94
C GLY A 576 2.49 -67.68 -4.81
N ARG A 577 1.58 -66.75 -5.16
CA ARG A 577 0.14 -67.05 -5.44
C ARG A 577 -0.79 -65.82 -5.40
N ASN A 578 -1.73 -65.85 -6.35
CA ASN A 578 -2.93 -65.06 -6.59
C ASN A 578 -3.80 -64.70 -5.35
N PHE A 579 -4.55 -63.58 -5.39
CA PHE A 579 -5.96 -63.54 -5.86
C PHE A 579 -6.60 -62.15 -5.82
N ARG A 580 -7.52 -61.95 -6.77
CA ARG A 580 -8.37 -60.79 -7.05
C ARG A 580 -9.62 -60.71 -6.14
N ASN A 581 -10.11 -59.47 -6.03
CA ASN A 581 -11.49 -58.96 -5.98
C ASN A 581 -12.35 -58.96 -4.71
N ASP A 582 -12.92 -57.77 -4.50
CA ASP A 582 -14.29 -57.41 -4.09
C ASP A 582 -14.88 -58.01 -2.81
N ARG A 583 -15.21 -57.13 -1.85
CA ARG A 583 -16.60 -56.70 -1.59
C ARG A 583 -16.74 -55.75 -0.39
N ARG A 584 -17.71 -54.87 -0.55
CA ARG A 584 -18.38 -54.01 0.44
C ARG A 584 -18.68 -54.70 1.79
N GLY A 585 -18.59 -53.91 2.86
CA GLY A 585 -19.70 -53.77 3.82
C GLY A 585 -19.46 -54.20 5.27
N GLY A 586 -19.33 -53.21 6.16
CA GLY A 586 -20.12 -53.12 7.40
C GLY A 586 -19.55 -53.70 8.71
N LYS A 587 -19.42 -52.81 9.72
CA LYS A 587 -19.92 -52.90 11.13
C LYS A 587 -19.21 -51.83 11.97
N LYS A 588 -19.89 -50.84 12.57
CA LYS A 588 -20.74 -50.86 13.80
C LYS A 588 -20.07 -51.52 15.03
N PHE A 589 -19.59 -50.67 15.93
CA PHE A 589 -19.52 -50.82 17.39
C PHE A 589 -20.19 -49.55 17.95
N GLY A 590 -20.98 -49.50 19.03
CA GLY A 590 -21.36 -50.41 20.11
C GLY A 590 -21.81 -49.48 21.25
N GLY A 591 -23.03 -49.65 21.77
CA GLY A 591 -23.67 -48.70 22.72
C GLY A 591 -23.52 -49.03 24.21
N ARG A 592 -23.95 -48.08 25.05
CA ARG A 592 -24.51 -48.16 26.44
C ARG A 592 -24.55 -46.71 26.99
N GLY A 593 -25.57 -46.19 27.65
CA GLY A 593 -26.83 -46.75 28.13
C GLY A 593 -27.85 -45.66 28.49
N ASP A 594 -29.08 -46.12 28.67
CA ASP A 594 -30.33 -45.42 28.99
C ASP A 594 -30.53 -45.32 30.52
N ARG A 595 -31.24 -44.28 30.98
CA ARG A 595 -32.21 -44.32 32.10
C ARG A 595 -33.14 -43.08 32.09
N SER A 596 -34.31 -43.28 31.50
CA SER A 596 -35.65 -43.22 32.12
C SER A 596 -36.27 -41.91 32.70
N ARG A 597 -37.45 -41.60 32.13
CA ARG A 597 -38.79 -41.29 32.71
C ARG A 597 -39.12 -39.90 33.31
N ASP A 598 -40.03 -39.24 32.58
CA ASP A 598 -41.29 -38.57 32.97
C ASP A 598 -41.59 -38.31 34.46
N HIS A 599 -41.96 -37.05 34.76
CA HIS A 599 -43.27 -36.69 35.34
C HIS A 599 -43.45 -35.16 35.46
N TYR A 600 -44.63 -34.70 35.01
CA TYR A 600 -45.31 -33.40 35.20
C TYR A 600 -44.77 -32.13 34.52
#